data_AF-A0A532B2S6-F1
#
_entry.id   AF-A0A532B2S6-F1
#
_cell.length_a   1.000
_cell.length_b   1.000
_cell.length_c   1.000
_cell.angle_alpha   90.00
_cell.angle_beta   90.00
_cell.angle_gamma   90.00
#
_symmetry.space_group_name_H-M   'P 1'
#
loop_
_entity.id
_entity.type
_entity.pdbx_description
1 polymer ?
#
loop_
_entity_poly.entity_id
_entity_poly.type
_entity_poly.pdbx_seq_one_letter_code
_entity_poly.pdbx_strand_id
1 'polypeptide(L)'
;MSTADDGASSWRSDIALALLATLLALAVNAFAGFPELTNAGGDNDNLLRLVEIRDMLAGQGWFDLHQYRMGLEGGFVMHWSRLVDAPIAAIIIAASALTGSAALAENVAQVLWPALLFCLTVFFTARAARSFAG
;
A
#
# COMPACT_ATOMS: atom_id res chain seq x y z
N MET A 1 -2.09 -40.93 -16.43
CA MET A 1 -0.97 -40.43 -15.62
C MET A 1 -0.43 -39.17 -16.28
N SER A 2 -0.96 -37.99 -15.88
CA SER A 2 -0.33 -36.65 -15.95
C SER A 2 -1.43 -35.62 -15.68
N THR A 3 -1.53 -35.13 -14.44
CA THR A 3 -2.41 -34.01 -14.04
C THR A 3 -1.62 -32.98 -13.21
N ALA A 4 -0.29 -33.10 -13.19
CA ALA A 4 0.57 -32.26 -12.36
C ALA A 4 0.99 -30.95 -13.06
N ASP A 5 0.92 -30.88 -14.40
CA ASP A 5 1.39 -29.71 -15.17
C ASP A 5 0.36 -28.56 -15.25
N ASP A 6 -0.94 -28.84 -15.17
CA ASP A 6 -1.99 -27.83 -15.34
C ASP A 6 -2.03 -26.81 -14.17
N GLY A 7 -1.75 -27.29 -12.96
CA GLY A 7 -1.69 -26.44 -11.76
C GLY A 7 -0.43 -25.56 -11.70
N ALA A 8 0.68 -26.02 -12.26
CA ALA A 8 1.95 -25.28 -12.30
C ALA A 8 1.98 -24.20 -13.40
N SER A 9 1.22 -24.39 -14.48
CA SER A 9 1.05 -23.43 -15.57
C SER A 9 0.14 -22.24 -15.18
N SER A 10 -0.95 -22.51 -14.46
CA SER A 10 -1.96 -21.49 -14.13
C SER A 10 -1.44 -20.41 -13.18
N TRP A 11 -0.72 -20.77 -12.10
CA TRP A 11 -0.21 -19.75 -11.15
C TRP A 11 0.84 -18.84 -11.77
N ARG A 12 1.68 -19.34 -12.69
CA ARG A 12 2.66 -18.52 -13.41
C ARG A 12 1.97 -17.46 -14.27
N SER A 13 0.90 -17.86 -14.96
CA SER A 13 0.11 -16.92 -15.76
C SER A 13 -0.71 -15.96 -14.90
N ASP A 14 -1.19 -16.37 -13.72
CA ASP A 14 -1.85 -15.48 -12.75
C ASP A 14 -0.89 -14.41 -12.23
N ILE A 15 0.34 -14.81 -11.85
CA ILE A 15 1.36 -13.86 -11.41
C ILE A 15 1.77 -12.94 -12.56
N ALA A 16 1.99 -13.48 -13.76
CA ALA A 16 2.33 -12.67 -14.92
C ALA A 16 1.25 -11.63 -15.22
N LEU A 17 -0.02 -12.03 -15.17
CA LEU A 17 -1.17 -11.13 -15.33
C LEU A 17 -1.17 -10.04 -14.25
N ALA A 18 -1.02 -10.41 -12.98
CA ALA A 18 -0.97 -9.47 -11.88
C ALA A 18 0.17 -8.46 -12.03
N LEU A 19 1.39 -8.93 -12.32
CA LEU A 19 2.55 -8.08 -12.54
C LEU A 19 2.36 -7.15 -13.74
N LEU A 20 1.85 -7.64 -14.87
CA LEU A 20 1.59 -6.81 -16.04
C LEU A 20 0.54 -5.73 -15.76
N ALA A 21 -0.54 -6.08 -15.08
CA ALA A 21 -1.58 -5.13 -14.69
C ALA A 21 -1.01 -4.06 -13.74
N THR A 22 -0.24 -4.45 -12.72
CA THR A 22 0.39 -3.52 -11.79
C THR A 22 1.41 -2.62 -12.47
N LEU A 23 2.26 -3.16 -13.34
CA LEU A 23 3.24 -2.39 -14.11
C LEU A 23 2.57 -1.41 -15.07
N LEU A 24 1.46 -1.80 -15.71
CA LEU A 24 0.68 -0.90 -16.55
C LEU A 24 0.08 0.25 -15.71
N ALA A 25 -0.52 -0.05 -14.57
CA ALA A 25 -1.06 0.98 -13.68
C ALA A 25 0.03 1.95 -13.17
N LEU A 26 1.20 1.42 -12.80
CA LEU A 26 2.37 2.23 -12.43
C LEU A 26 2.87 3.08 -13.59
N ALA A 27 2.95 2.53 -14.81
CA ALA A 27 3.39 3.25 -15.98
C ALA A 27 2.44 4.41 -16.33
N VAL A 28 1.13 4.20 -16.22
CA VAL A 28 0.11 5.26 -16.40
C VAL A 28 0.31 6.38 -15.37
N ASN A 29 0.45 6.04 -14.09
CA ASN A 29 0.68 7.04 -13.04
C ASN A 29 2.02 7.76 -13.19
N ALA A 30 3.08 7.05 -13.57
CA ALA A 30 4.40 7.63 -13.82
C ALA A 30 4.39 8.57 -15.03
N PHE A 31 3.69 8.20 -16.12
CA PHE A 31 3.52 9.06 -17.28
C PHE A 31 2.72 10.33 -16.94
N ALA A 32 1.75 10.23 -16.03
CA ALA A 32 1.03 11.38 -15.50
C ALA A 32 1.83 12.19 -14.46
N GLY A 33 3.00 11.72 -14.02
CA GLY A 33 3.86 12.40 -13.04
C GLY A 33 3.42 12.24 -11.58
N PHE A 34 2.61 11.22 -11.27
CA PHE A 34 2.07 10.96 -9.93
C PHE A 34 1.42 12.20 -9.27
N PRO A 35 0.39 12.82 -9.89
CA PRO A 35 -0.17 14.09 -9.43
C PRO A 35 -0.71 14.03 -7.99
N GLU A 36 -1.18 12.87 -7.54
CA GLU A 36 -1.71 12.69 -6.18
C GLU A 36 -0.63 12.78 -5.08
N LEU A 37 0.65 12.56 -5.39
CA LEU A 37 1.72 12.67 -4.39
C LEU A 37 1.93 14.11 -3.91
N THR A 38 1.54 15.11 -4.71
CA THR A 38 1.65 16.53 -4.38
C THR A 38 0.29 17.20 -4.20
N ASN A 39 -0.80 16.44 -4.31
CA ASN A 39 -2.15 16.96 -4.18
C ASN A 39 -2.54 17.15 -2.70
N ALA A 40 -2.30 18.36 -2.18
CA ALA A 40 -2.69 18.71 -0.82
C ALA A 40 -4.21 18.70 -0.57
N GLY A 41 -5.03 18.72 -1.63
CA GLY A 41 -6.48 18.55 -1.57
C GLY A 41 -6.95 17.16 -2.00
N GLY A 42 -6.04 16.18 -2.01
CA GLY A 42 -6.33 14.80 -2.37
C GLY A 42 -7.15 14.07 -1.31
N ASP A 43 -7.12 12.75 -1.35
CA ASP A 43 -7.84 11.91 -0.39
C ASP A 43 -7.37 12.17 1.05
N ASN A 44 -8.25 12.82 1.83
CA ASN A 44 -7.99 13.18 3.22
C ASN A 44 -7.67 11.95 4.08
N ASP A 45 -8.22 10.78 3.76
CA ASP A 45 -7.97 9.58 4.55
C ASP A 45 -6.53 9.08 4.37
N ASN A 46 -6.01 9.13 3.13
CA ASN A 46 -4.61 8.78 2.86
C ASN A 46 -3.64 9.77 3.51
N LEU A 47 -3.96 11.07 3.48
CA LEU A 47 -3.14 12.10 4.14
C LEU A 47 -3.13 11.91 5.65
N LEU A 48 -4.30 11.69 6.26
CA LEU A 48 -4.41 11.45 7.69
C LEU A 48 -3.71 10.16 8.12
N ARG A 49 -3.80 9.10 7.31
CA ARG A 49 -3.08 7.84 7.56
C ARG A 49 -1.57 8.08 7.64
N LEU A 50 -1.03 8.91 6.76
CA LEU A 50 0.39 9.26 6.79
C LEU A 50 0.76 10.04 8.06
N VAL A 51 -0.12 10.92 8.54
CA VAL A 51 0.05 11.59 9.84
C VAL A 51 0.07 10.57 10.98
N GLU A 52 -0.86 9.62 11.01
CA GLU A 52 -0.88 8.57 12.03
C GLU A 52 0.43 7.76 12.07
N ILE A 53 0.96 7.42 10.88
CA ILE A 53 2.20 6.65 10.74
C ILE A 53 3.40 7.49 11.19
N ARG A 54 3.47 8.76 10.82
CA ARG A 54 4.53 9.68 11.28
C ARG A 54 4.54 9.78 12.79
N ASP A 55 3.37 9.85 13.43
CA ASP A 55 3.27 9.95 14.87
C ASP A 55 3.69 8.65 15.57
N MET A 56 3.33 7.49 15.01
CA MET A 56 3.84 6.19 15.47
C MET A 56 5.36 6.11 15.35
N LEU A 57 5.92 6.53 14.22
CA LEU A 57 7.38 6.57 14.00
C LEU A 57 8.08 7.59 14.92
N ALA A 58 7.39 8.63 15.36
CA ALA A 58 7.87 9.62 16.32
C ALA A 58 7.71 9.18 17.79
N GLY A 59 7.22 7.97 18.05
CA GLY A 59 7.14 7.37 19.39
C GLY A 59 5.74 7.30 19.99
N GLN A 60 4.68 7.64 19.24
CA GLN A 60 3.31 7.39 19.67
C GLN A 60 3.09 5.88 19.86
N GLY A 61 2.45 5.51 20.97
CA GLY A 61 2.28 4.11 21.35
C GLY A 61 1.42 3.33 20.34
N TRP A 62 1.68 2.02 20.23
CA TRP A 62 0.96 1.14 19.29
C TRP A 62 -0.56 1.14 19.47
N PHE A 63 -1.05 1.25 20.71
CA PHE A 63 -2.48 1.32 21.01
C PHE A 63 -3.01 2.75 21.16
N ASP A 64 -2.14 3.76 20.99
CA ASP A 64 -2.55 5.16 20.95
C ASP A 64 -2.93 5.53 19.52
N LEU A 65 -4.23 5.52 19.25
CA LEU A 65 -4.85 5.92 17.98
C LEU A 65 -5.37 7.36 18.02
N HIS A 66 -4.98 8.14 19.03
CA HIS A 66 -5.51 9.47 19.23
C HIS A 66 -4.78 10.49 18.35
N GLN A 67 -5.55 11.30 17.61
CA GLN A 67 -5.04 12.36 16.75
C GLN A 67 -5.21 13.72 17.45
N TYR A 68 -4.23 14.06 18.29
CA TYR A 68 -4.25 15.24 19.15
C TYR A 68 -4.34 16.58 18.39
N ARG A 69 -3.94 16.60 17.11
CA ARG A 69 -3.88 17.80 16.27
C ARG A 69 -5.09 17.96 15.35
N MET A 70 -6.07 17.07 15.42
CA MET A 70 -7.19 17.04 14.48
C MET A 70 -8.54 17.15 15.21
N GLY A 71 -9.43 18.02 14.73
CA GLY A 71 -10.76 18.20 15.30
C GLY A 71 -10.84 19.27 16.38
N LEU A 72 -11.75 19.09 17.33
CA LEU A 72 -11.97 20.01 18.46
C LEU A 72 -10.83 19.93 19.49
N GLU A 73 -10.86 20.83 20.48
CA GLU A 73 -9.91 20.81 21.60
C GLU A 73 -9.85 19.41 22.22
N GLY A 74 -8.63 18.89 22.32
CA GLY A 74 -8.37 17.53 22.80
C GLY A 74 -8.24 16.47 21.72
N GLY A 75 -8.64 16.71 20.46
CA GLY A 75 -8.52 15.74 19.37
C GLY A 75 -9.55 14.60 19.40
N PHE A 76 -9.37 13.57 18.57
CA PHE A 76 -10.23 12.38 18.58
C PHE A 76 -9.48 11.07 18.32
N VAL A 77 -10.09 9.96 18.75
CA VAL A 77 -9.57 8.60 18.56
C VAL A 77 -9.93 8.11 17.16
N MET A 78 -8.93 7.66 16.41
CA MET A 78 -9.11 7.03 15.11
C MET A 78 -9.57 5.59 15.27
N HIS A 79 -10.47 5.18 14.36
CA HIS A 79 -10.99 3.81 14.32
C HIS A 79 -10.11 2.87 13.49
N TRP A 80 -8.99 3.37 12.94
CA TRP A 80 -8.09 2.62 12.08
C TRP A 80 -7.11 1.76 12.88
N SER A 81 -6.86 0.54 12.40
CA SER A 81 -5.90 -0.36 13.03
C SER A 81 -4.45 -0.05 12.60
N ARG A 82 -3.52 -0.05 13.57
CA ARG A 82 -2.07 -0.02 13.32
C ARG A 82 -1.55 -1.21 12.51
N LEU A 83 -2.35 -2.27 12.33
CA LEU A 83 -1.96 -3.42 11.50
C LEU A 83 -1.65 -2.99 10.06
N VAL A 84 -2.37 -2.01 9.52
CA VAL A 84 -2.12 -1.46 8.17
C VAL A 84 -0.98 -0.44 8.20
N ASP A 85 -0.81 0.28 9.32
CA ASP A 85 0.25 1.28 9.47
C ASP A 85 1.64 0.64 9.51
N ALA A 86 1.78 -0.52 10.17
CA ALA A 86 3.06 -1.21 10.33
C ALA A 86 3.78 -1.53 9.01
N PRO A 87 3.17 -2.16 8.00
CA PRO A 87 3.87 -2.41 6.73
C PRO A 87 4.23 -1.11 6.00
N ILE A 88 3.42 -0.06 6.09
CA ILE A 88 3.73 1.25 5.49
C ILE A 88 4.92 1.89 6.21
N ALA A 89 4.91 1.88 7.54
CA ALA A 89 6.00 2.34 8.38
C ALA A 89 7.31 1.58 8.11
N ALA A 90 7.23 0.26 7.91
CA ALA A 90 8.38 -0.57 7.54
C ALA A 90 8.98 -0.18 6.20
N ILE A 91 8.15 0.12 5.19
CA ILE A 91 8.61 0.65 3.91
C ILE A 91 9.30 2.00 4.11
N ILE A 92 8.72 2.91 4.89
CA ILE A 92 9.31 4.23 5.19
C ILE A 92 10.67 4.07 5.88
N ILE A 93 10.79 3.21 6.89
CA ILE A 93 12.06 2.97 7.60
C ILE A 93 13.12 2.42 6.63
N ALA A 94 12.77 1.40 5.84
CA ALA A 94 13.71 0.78 4.90
C ALA A 94 14.16 1.76 3.81
N ALA A 95 13.22 2.48 3.19
CA ALA A 95 13.53 3.47 2.16
C ALA A 95 14.30 4.67 2.72
N SER A 96 14.00 5.09 3.96
CA SER A 96 14.77 6.14 4.65
C SER A 96 16.21 5.70 4.89
N ALA A 97 16.43 4.46 5.33
CA ALA A 97 17.76 3.90 5.55
C ALA A 97 18.57 3.78 4.24
N LEU A 98 17.91 3.48 3.11
CA LEU A 98 18.56 3.36 1.81
C LEU A 98 18.85 4.70 1.13
N THR A 99 18.01 5.71 1.35
CA THR A 99 18.07 6.98 0.60
C THR A 99 18.55 8.17 1.43
N GLY A 100 18.52 8.07 2.76
CA GLY A 100 18.77 9.19 3.67
C GLY A 100 17.68 10.27 3.66
N SER A 101 16.55 10.05 2.98
CA SER A 101 15.48 11.04 2.80
C SER A 101 14.13 10.50 3.26
N ALA A 102 13.60 11.05 4.36
CA ALA A 102 12.28 10.70 4.87
C ALA A 102 11.17 11.08 3.87
N ALA A 103 11.26 12.24 3.22
CA ALA A 103 10.28 12.68 2.23
C ALA A 103 10.23 11.73 1.02
N LEU A 104 11.39 11.27 0.53
CA LEU A 104 11.43 10.27 -0.54
C LEU A 104 10.88 8.93 -0.07
N ALA A 105 11.17 8.53 1.17
CA ALA A 105 10.69 7.28 1.74
C ALA A 105 9.16 7.23 1.88
N GLU A 106 8.53 8.35 2.25
CA GLU A 106 7.07 8.46 2.28
C GLU A 106 6.47 8.35 0.88
N ASN A 107 7.04 9.03 -0.13
CA ASN A 107 6.62 8.89 -1.53
C ASN A 107 6.75 7.42 -2.01
N VAL A 108 7.86 6.75 -1.65
CA VAL A 108 8.05 5.33 -1.95
C VAL A 108 6.95 4.49 -1.31
N ALA A 109 6.60 4.75 -0.05
CA ALA A 109 5.54 4.01 0.64
C ALA A 109 4.15 4.26 0.01
N GLN A 110 3.85 5.50 -0.35
CA GLN A 110 2.60 5.89 -1.02
C GLN A 110 2.42 5.23 -2.40
N VAL A 111 3.52 4.89 -3.09
CA VAL A 111 3.46 4.17 -4.38
C VAL A 111 3.50 2.65 -4.17
N LEU A 112 4.44 2.16 -3.38
CA LEU A 112 4.72 0.73 -3.25
C LEU A 112 3.60 -0.03 -2.54
N TRP A 113 3.03 0.55 -1.48
CA TRP A 113 1.98 -0.12 -0.71
C TRP A 113 0.71 -0.41 -1.53
N PRO A 114 0.05 0.58 -2.17
CA PRO A 114 -1.12 0.30 -3.00
C PRO A 114 -0.78 -0.55 -4.23
N ALA A 115 0.42 -0.41 -4.81
CA ALA A 115 0.84 -1.27 -5.93
C ALA A 115 0.96 -2.74 -5.52
N LEU A 116 1.49 -3.03 -4.33
CA LEU A 116 1.56 -4.38 -3.77
C LEU A 116 0.17 -4.94 -3.52
N LEU A 117 -0.72 -4.17 -2.88
CA LEU A 117 -2.10 -4.60 -2.65
C LEU A 117 -2.86 -4.85 -3.95
N PHE A 118 -2.67 -4.00 -4.96
CA PHE A 118 -3.26 -4.18 -6.28
C PHE A 118 -2.76 -5.47 -6.96
N CYS A 119 -1.45 -5.71 -6.96
CA CYS A 119 -0.86 -6.94 -7.49
C CYS A 119 -1.45 -8.18 -6.80
N LEU A 120 -1.46 -8.21 -5.47
CA LEU A 120 -2.03 -9.33 -4.70
C LEU A 120 -3.53 -9.52 -4.99
N THR A 121 -4.29 -8.42 -5.10
CA THR A 121 -5.72 -8.46 -5.41
C THR A 121 -5.96 -9.07 -6.79
N VAL A 122 -5.24 -8.65 -7.82
CA VAL A 122 -5.37 -9.21 -9.18
C VAL A 122 -4.99 -10.69 -9.18
N PHE A 123 -3.87 -11.05 -8.53
CA PHE A 123 -3.41 -12.43 -8.44
C PHE A 123 -4.46 -13.35 -7.79
N PHE A 124 -4.96 -13.00 -6.60
CA PHE A 124 -5.93 -13.83 -5.89
C PHE A 124 -7.29 -13.84 -6.58
N THR A 125 -7.70 -12.74 -7.23
CA THR A 125 -8.95 -12.70 -8.00
C THR A 125 -8.87 -13.61 -9.22
N ALA A 126 -7.78 -13.57 -9.98
CA ALA A 126 -7.57 -14.44 -11.15
C ALA A 126 -7.59 -15.91 -10.73
N ARG A 127 -6.90 -16.23 -9.64
CA ARG A 127 -6.85 -17.59 -9.09
C ARG A 127 -8.20 -18.07 -8.60
N ALA A 128 -8.97 -17.22 -7.90
CA ALA A 128 -10.33 -17.53 -7.48
C ALA A 128 -11.24 -17.77 -8.69
N ALA A 129 -11.24 -16.86 -9.67
CA ALA A 129 -12.04 -16.98 -10.88
C ALA A 129 -11.78 -18.30 -11.61
N ARG A 130 -10.52 -18.68 -11.79
CA ARG A 130 -10.14 -19.97 -12.41
C ARG A 130 -10.55 -21.17 -11.57
N SER A 131 -10.46 -21.08 -10.25
CA SER A 131 -10.89 -22.17 -9.36
C SER A 131 -12.39 -22.44 -9.41
N PHE A 132 -13.19 -21.40 -9.71
CA PHE A 132 -14.66 -21.51 -9.78
C PHE A 132 -15.19 -21.72 -11.20
N ALA A 133 -14.48 -21.28 -12.23
CA ALA A 133 -14.96 -21.32 -13.61
C ALA A 133 -14.81 -22.69 -14.31
N GLY A 134 -14.00 -23.61 -13.77
CA GLY A 134 -13.72 -24.91 -14.38
C GLY A 134 -12.61 -24.83 -15.43
#